data_AF-A0A538JIK8-F1
#
_entry.id   AF-A0A538JIK8-F1
#
_cell.length_a   1.000
_cell.length_b   1.000
_cell.length_c   1.000
_cell.angle_alpha   90.00
_cell.angle_beta   90.00
_cell.angle_gamma   90.00
#
_symmetry.space_group_name_H-M   'P 1'
#
loop_
_entity.id
_entity.type
_entity.pdbx_description
1 polymer ?
#
loop_
_entity_poly.entity_id
_entity_poly.type
_entity_poly.pdbx_seq_one_letter_code
_entity_poly.pdbx_strand_id
1 'polypeptide(L)'
;MHGISSRRAANAVLAAGARLAALKDQLTDLAAAAGDGPLSPTQAALQRRLQSEEGEARRQYEEAVHRFRFLSNPPVPSARAAT
;
A
#
# COMPACT_ATOMS: atom_id res chain seq x y z
N MET A 1 15.23 -19.49 14.00
CA MET A 1 14.42 -18.29 14.29
C MET A 1 13.87 -17.62 13.00
N HIS A 2 13.09 -18.31 12.16
CA HIS A 2 12.55 -17.72 10.90
C HIS A 2 11.10 -17.20 11.00
N GLY A 3 10.34 -17.57 12.03
CA GLY A 3 8.88 -17.28 12.11
C GLY A 3 8.50 -15.86 12.57
N ILE A 4 9.41 -15.11 13.21
CA ILE A 4 9.11 -13.76 13.71
C ILE A 4 9.19 -12.73 12.57
N SER A 5 10.11 -12.91 11.63
CA SER A 5 10.34 -11.99 10.51
C SER A 5 9.22 -12.04 9.46
N SER A 6 8.72 -13.24 9.12
CA SER A 6 7.61 -13.40 8.17
C SER A 6 6.28 -12.90 8.73
N ARG A 7 6.00 -13.13 10.02
CA ARG A 7 4.79 -12.61 10.68
C ARG A 7 4.79 -11.09 10.80
N ARG A 8 5.94 -10.47 11.11
CA ARG A 8 6.06 -9.00 11.10
C ARG A 8 5.86 -8.41 9.71
N ALA A 9 6.40 -9.06 8.68
CA ALA A 9 6.18 -8.64 7.29
C ALA A 9 4.71 -8.80 6.87
N ALA A 10 4.03 -9.88 7.25
CA ALA A 10 2.60 -10.05 7.02
C ALA A 10 1.77 -8.95 7.69
N ASN A 11 2.06 -8.63 8.96
CA ASN A 11 1.38 -7.53 9.67
C ASN A 11 1.63 -6.18 9.01
N ALA A 12 2.83 -5.94 8.47
CA ALA A 12 3.14 -4.71 7.73
C ALA A 12 2.31 -4.62 6.42
N VAL A 13 2.14 -5.73 5.69
CA VAL A 13 1.28 -5.79 4.51
C VAL A 13 -0.18 -5.49 4.87
N LEU A 14 -0.69 -6.08 5.95
CA LEU A 14 -2.06 -5.84 6.40
C LEU A 14 -2.27 -4.39 6.82
N ALA A 15 -1.34 -3.80 7.58
CA ALA A 15 -1.41 -2.40 8.00
C ALA A 15 -1.34 -1.44 6.81
N ALA A 16 -0.42 -1.66 5.86
CA ALA A 16 -0.30 -0.84 4.66
C ALA A 16 -1.54 -0.99 3.76
N GLY A 17 -2.08 -2.21 3.63
CA GLY A 17 -3.28 -2.48 2.86
C GLY A 17 -4.51 -1.81 3.47
N ALA A 18 -4.69 -1.88 4.79
CA ALA A 18 -5.78 -1.21 5.49
C ALA A 18 -5.71 0.32 5.33
N ARG A 19 -4.50 0.90 5.41
CA ARG A 19 -4.31 2.35 5.17
C ARG A 19 -4.66 2.73 3.74
N LEU A 20 -4.20 1.96 2.75
CA LEU A 20 -4.51 2.21 1.35
C LEU A 20 -6.01 2.11 1.06
N ALA A 21 -6.69 1.12 1.65
CA ALA A 21 -8.14 0.97 1.53
C ALA A 21 -8.88 2.18 2.13
N ALA A 22 -8.51 2.61 3.34
CA ALA A 22 -9.12 3.77 3.98
C ALA A 22 -8.97 5.06 3.16
N LEU A 23 -7.81 5.29 2.53
CA LEU A 23 -7.59 6.45 1.67
C LEU A 23 -8.45 6.41 0.41
N LYS A 24 -8.66 5.21 -0.16
CA LYS A 24 -9.57 5.03 -1.30
C LYS A 24 -11.02 5.28 -0.92
N ASP A 25 -11.45 4.78 0.24
CA ASP A 25 -12.80 5.03 0.74
C ASP A 25 -13.03 6.53 0.94
N GLN A 26 -12.07 7.25 1.53
CA GLN A 26 -12.15 8.71 1.68
C GLN A 26 -12.23 9.47 0.33
N LEU A 27 -11.51 9.00 -0.69
CA LEU A 27 -11.59 9.56 -2.05
C LEU A 27 -12.94 9.29 -2.70
N THR A 28 -13.50 8.09 -2.49
CA THR A 28 -14.83 7.72 -2.95
C THR A 28 -15.91 8.52 -2.26
N ASP A 29 -15.83 8.69 -0.94
CA ASP A 29 -16.75 9.51 -0.15
C ASP A 29 -16.70 10.98 -0.59
N LEU A 30 -15.50 11.50 -0.86
CA LEU A 30 -15.33 12.85 -1.37
C LEU A 30 -15.95 13.03 -2.77
N ALA A 31 -15.81 12.03 -3.64
CA ALA A 31 -16.44 12.03 -4.96
C ALA A 31 -17.97 11.93 -4.84
N ALA A 32 -18.48 11.08 -3.94
CA ALA A 32 -19.92 10.94 -3.68
C ALA A 32 -20.52 12.24 -3.10
N ALA A 33 -19.80 12.92 -2.20
CA ALA A 33 -20.21 14.20 -1.63
C ALA A 33 -20.20 15.34 -2.65
N ALA A 34 -19.37 15.25 -3.68
CA ALA A 34 -19.38 16.19 -4.80
C ALA A 34 -20.50 15.92 -5.81
N GLY A 35 -20.92 14.65 -5.93
CA GLY A 35 -21.86 14.20 -6.96
C GLY A 35 -21.30 14.49 -8.36
N ASP A 36 -22.16 15.01 -9.24
CA ASP A 36 -21.77 15.51 -10.58
C ASP A 36 -21.35 16.99 -10.59
N GLY A 37 -21.38 17.64 -9.42
CA GLY A 37 -21.04 19.05 -9.28
C GLY A 37 -19.52 19.28 -9.22
N PRO A 38 -19.04 20.47 -9.60
CA PRO A 38 -17.64 20.82 -9.42
C PRO A 38 -17.28 20.82 -7.92
N LEU A 39 -16.12 20.24 -7.59
CA LEU A 39 -15.59 20.28 -6.24
C LEU A 39 -15.37 21.74 -5.79
N SER A 40 -15.77 22.05 -4.57
CA SER A 40 -15.39 23.33 -3.95
C SER A 40 -13.86 23.43 -3.83
N PRO A 41 -13.27 24.64 -3.75
CA PRO A 41 -11.82 24.79 -3.62
C PRO A 41 -11.22 24.00 -2.45
N THR A 42 -11.93 23.93 -1.32
CA THR A 42 -11.54 23.15 -0.14
C THR A 42 -11.58 21.65 -0.42
N GLN A 43 -12.63 21.15 -1.08
CA GLN A 43 -12.73 19.74 -1.48
C GLN A 43 -11.65 19.37 -2.52
N ALA A 44 -11.35 20.24 -3.49
CA ALA A 44 -10.30 20.02 -4.47
C ALA A 44 -8.89 20.02 -3.84
N ALA A 45 -8.66 20.83 -2.80
CA ALA A 45 -7.42 20.77 -2.03
C ALA A 45 -7.32 19.45 -1.24
N LEU A 46 -8.41 19.02 -0.60
CA LEU A 46 -8.49 17.75 0.11
C LEU A 46 -8.26 16.56 -0.84
N GLN A 47 -8.91 16.54 -2.00
CA GLN A 47 -8.75 15.49 -3.00
C GLN A 47 -7.30 15.33 -3.44
N ARG A 48 -6.61 16.44 -3.77
CA ARG A 48 -5.19 16.43 -4.18
C ARG A 48 -4.30 15.87 -3.07
N ARG A 49 -4.57 16.22 -1.82
CA ARG A 49 -3.84 15.68 -0.67
C ARG A 49 -4.08 14.19 -0.51
N LEU A 50 -5.33 13.74 -0.53
CA LEU A 50 -5.68 12.32 -0.42
C LEU A 50 -5.10 11.50 -1.58
N GLN A 51 -5.06 12.03 -2.80
CA GLN A 51 -4.42 11.37 -3.95
C GLN A 51 -2.90 11.23 -3.76
N SER A 52 -2.24 12.25 -3.23
CA SER A 52 -0.81 12.16 -2.89
C SER A 52 -0.57 11.11 -1.81
N GLU A 53 -1.39 11.10 -0.76
CA GLU A 53 -1.30 10.12 0.33
C GLU A 53 -1.61 8.69 -0.17
N GLU A 54 -2.56 8.52 -1.09
CA GLU A 54 -2.88 7.24 -1.74
C GLU A 54 -1.68 6.71 -2.53
N GLY A 55 -1.03 7.57 -3.32
CA GLY A 55 0.16 7.20 -4.09
C GLY A 55 1.32 6.75 -3.20
N GLU A 56 1.52 7.40 -2.05
CA GLU A 56 2.53 6.98 -1.08
C GLU A 56 2.15 5.67 -0.37
N ALA A 57 0.91 5.56 0.12
CA ALA A 57 0.40 4.35 0.77
C ALA A 57 0.45 3.13 -0.17
N ARG A 58 0.20 3.35 -1.47
CA ARG A 58 0.33 2.33 -2.51
C ARG A 58 1.76 1.85 -2.65
N ARG A 59 2.74 2.76 -2.73
CA ARG A 59 4.17 2.37 -2.79
C ARG A 59 4.58 1.58 -1.54
N GLN A 60 4.15 2.03 -0.36
CA GLN A 60 4.43 1.34 0.90
C GLN A 60 3.79 -0.06 0.95
N TYR A 61 2.57 -0.20 0.45
CA TYR A 61 1.90 -1.50 0.34
C TYR A 61 2.64 -2.43 -0.65
N GLU A 62 2.99 -1.94 -1.83
CA GLU A 62 3.74 -2.70 -2.83
C GLU A 62 5.10 -3.17 -2.25
N GLU A 63 5.85 -2.28 -1.60
CA GLU A 63 7.11 -2.63 -0.93
C GLU A 63 6.91 -3.68 0.18
N ALA A 64 5.88 -3.53 1.01
CA ALA A 64 5.55 -4.49 2.05
C ALA A 64 5.23 -5.88 1.46
N VAL A 65 4.46 -5.93 0.37
CA VAL A 65 4.13 -7.18 -0.35
C VAL A 65 5.37 -7.81 -0.94
N HIS A 66 6.23 -7.01 -1.59
CA HIS A 66 7.51 -7.48 -2.13
C HIS A 66 8.40 -8.09 -1.03
N ARG A 67 8.53 -7.40 0.11
CA ARG A 67 9.31 -7.88 1.26
C ARG A 67 8.74 -9.15 1.86
N PHE A 68 7.41 -9.22 2.03
CA PHE A 68 6.75 -10.43 2.53
C PHE A 68 6.95 -11.62 1.59
N ARG A 69 6.82 -11.42 0.28
CA ARG A 69 7.04 -12.46 -0.74
C ARG A 69 8.47 -12.99 -0.71
N PHE A 70 9.46 -12.10 -0.62
CA PHE A 70 10.86 -12.49 -0.50
C PHE A 70 11.14 -13.32 0.76
N LEU A 71 10.54 -12.96 1.90
CA LEU A 71 10.72 -13.70 3.15
C LEU A 71 9.96 -15.03 3.19
N SER A 72 8.83 -15.13 2.48
CA SER A 72 7.98 -16.32 2.47
C SER A 72 8.40 -17.34 1.41
N ASN A 73 9.03 -16.87 0.34
CA ASN A 73 9.55 -17.71 -0.74
C ASN A 73 10.90 -17.13 -1.20
N PRO A 74 11.97 -17.33 -0.40
CA PRO A 74 13.28 -16.81 -0.76
C PRO A 74 13.71 -17.41 -2.10
N PRO A 75 14.28 -16.62 -3.03
CA PRO A 75 14.81 -17.18 -4.26
C PRO A 75 15.84 -18.24 -3.90
N VAL A 76 15.66 -19.45 -4.42
CA VAL A 76 16.66 -20.52 -4.28
C VAL A 76 17.94 -19.94 -4.86
N PRO A 77 19.03 -19.78 -4.08
CA PRO A 77 20.29 -19.36 -4.65
C PRO A 77 20.67 -20.44 -5.65
N SER A 78 20.61 -20.12 -6.95
CA SER A 78 21.13 -21.01 -7.98
C SER A 78 22.58 -21.23 -7.60
N ALA A 79 22.89 -22.47 -7.19
CA ALA A 79 24.22 -22.83 -6.72
C ALA A 79 25.20 -22.34 -7.77
N ARG A 80 26.00 -21.34 -7.39
CA ARG A 80 27.15 -20.85 -8.13
C ARG A 80 27.85 -22.10 -8.68
N ALA A 81 27.78 -22.27 -10.00
CA ALA A 81 28.43 -23.38 -10.68
C ALA A 81 29.91 -23.32 -10.28
N ALA A 82 30.28 -24.23 -9.39
CA ALA A 82 31.66 -24.50 -9.04
C ALA A 82 32.19 -25.37 -10.17
N THR A 83 32.84 -24.73 -11.14
CA THR A 83 33.80 -25.34 -12.07
C THR A 83 34.87 -24.31 -12.34
#